data_AF-A0A7S2AVP3-F1
#
_entry.id   AF-A0A7S2AVP3-F1
#
_cell.length_a   1.000
_cell.length_b   1.000
_cell.length_c   1.000
_cell.angle_alpha   90.00
_cell.angle_beta   90.00
_cell.angle_gamma   90.00
#
_symmetry.space_group_name_H-M   'P 1'
#
loop_
_entity.id
_entity.type
_entity.pdbx_description
1 polymer ?
#
loop_
_entity_poly.entity_id
_entity_poly.type
_entity_poly.pdbx_seq_one_letter_code
_entity_poly.pdbx_strand_id
1 'polypeptide(L)'
;GIRVHGFVHGPMLPTEVQGSSYEGMMHISDWMPTILSAAGITDLPEDIDGIDHWDALTTVDAQSPRTEFLYNIDPYYSTMVHMDDGSINTMLTRVKPRAALRVGDWKLLLNEYCVSYFNPLEDLGRPEGCGQDSCATPGIDVSSTNFLFNLITDPYEETNVIDEYPDIAKKMMLKIDDYMQDMVEPHFRGTDAIAYSVWARSGFITPWVHTETPLEGESTLNASTIGRGQDYPDESEAGSFEDGADGGVESMAL
;
A
#
# COMPACT_ATOMS: atom_id res chain seq x y z
N GLY A 1 3.48 5.67 10.66
CA GLY A 1 4.22 4.71 11.50
C GLY A 1 5.05 3.69 10.73
N ILE A 2 5.64 4.05 9.59
CA ILE A 2 6.45 3.12 8.75
C ILE A 2 7.95 3.44 8.80
N ARG A 3 8.33 4.67 9.19
CA ARG A 3 9.70 5.00 9.57
C ARG A 3 9.95 4.47 10.98
N VAL A 4 10.85 3.51 11.11
CA VAL A 4 11.18 2.84 12.38
C VAL A 4 12.60 3.18 12.81
N HIS A 5 12.87 3.02 14.10
CA HIS A 5 14.23 3.06 14.61
C HIS A 5 15.00 1.79 14.22
N GLY A 6 16.24 1.95 13.79
CA GLY A 6 17.15 0.85 13.48
C GLY A 6 18.57 1.25 13.84
N PHE A 7 19.38 0.27 14.27
CA PHE A 7 20.80 0.44 14.52
C PHE A 7 21.53 -0.86 14.21
N VAL A 8 22.78 -0.76 13.76
CA VAL A 8 23.69 -1.90 13.59
C VAL A 8 24.79 -1.78 14.62
N HIS A 9 25.13 -2.88 15.28
CA HIS A 9 26.24 -2.92 16.21
C HIS A 9 27.06 -4.19 15.97
N GLY A 10 28.38 -4.07 16.05
CA GLY A 10 29.25 -5.23 15.94
C GLY A 10 30.70 -4.85 15.73
N PRO A 11 31.64 -5.76 16.04
CA PRO A 11 33.07 -5.53 15.87
C PRO A 11 33.52 -5.45 14.40
N MET A 12 32.63 -5.81 13.46
CA MET A 12 32.90 -5.74 12.01
C MET A 12 32.72 -4.33 11.44
N LEU A 13 32.06 -3.43 12.17
CA LEU A 13 31.91 -2.04 11.74
C LEU A 13 33.24 -1.29 11.90
N PRO A 14 33.73 -0.58 10.86
CA PRO A 14 34.91 0.27 10.98
C PRO A 14 34.77 1.29 12.10
N THR A 15 35.88 1.66 12.74
CA THR A 15 35.85 2.57 13.90
C THR A 15 35.30 3.94 13.51
N GLU A 16 35.50 4.33 12.26
CA GLU A 16 35.10 5.59 11.66
C GLU A 16 33.58 5.76 11.53
N VAL A 17 32.82 4.65 11.46
CA VAL A 17 31.35 4.65 11.39
C VAL A 17 30.68 4.27 12.73
N GLN A 18 31.46 3.92 13.75
CA GLN A 18 30.89 3.60 15.05
C GLN A 18 30.38 4.87 15.74
N GLY A 19 29.10 4.87 16.11
CA GLY A 19 28.44 6.02 16.75
C GLY A 19 28.03 7.13 15.77
N SER A 20 28.19 6.92 14.47
CA SER A 20 27.61 7.82 13.45
C SER A 20 26.14 7.48 13.14
N SER A 21 25.47 8.40 12.46
CA SER A 21 24.13 8.18 11.89
C SER A 21 24.23 7.90 10.40
N TYR A 22 23.35 7.05 9.88
CA TYR A 22 23.18 6.79 8.46
C TYR A 22 21.80 7.30 8.02
N GLU A 23 21.79 8.37 7.21
CA GLU A 23 20.55 9.02 6.73
C GLU A 23 20.10 8.49 5.36
N GLY A 24 20.80 7.49 4.82
CA GLY A 24 20.45 6.87 3.55
C GLY A 24 19.13 6.09 3.62
N MET A 25 18.40 6.09 2.50
CA MET A 25 17.15 5.34 2.37
C MET A 25 17.44 3.84 2.48
N MET A 26 16.89 3.16 3.48
CA MET A 26 17.00 1.71 3.66
C MET A 26 15.64 1.13 4.03
N HIS A 27 15.36 -0.08 3.57
CA HIS A 27 14.10 -0.80 3.77
C HIS A 27 14.35 -2.17 4.42
N ILE A 28 13.32 -2.79 5.01
CA ILE A 28 13.48 -4.07 5.71
C ILE A 28 13.89 -5.22 4.76
N SER A 29 13.53 -5.13 3.48
CA SER A 29 13.95 -6.11 2.45
C SER A 29 15.46 -6.10 2.20
N ASP A 30 16.16 -5.01 2.53
CA ASP A 30 17.61 -4.85 2.32
C ASP A 30 18.44 -5.70 3.27
N TRP A 31 17.87 -6.11 4.40
CA TRP A 31 18.63 -6.85 5.41
C TRP A 31 19.15 -8.18 4.90
N MET A 32 18.38 -8.91 4.08
CA MET A 32 18.82 -10.20 3.58
C MET A 32 20.11 -10.10 2.75
N PRO A 33 20.16 -9.35 1.63
CA PRO A 33 21.40 -9.21 0.86
C PRO A 33 22.52 -8.52 1.66
N THR A 34 22.19 -7.54 2.51
CA THR A 34 23.18 -6.84 3.35
C THR A 34 23.86 -7.78 4.36
N ILE A 35 23.12 -8.67 5.01
CA ILE A 35 23.68 -9.64 5.96
C ILE A 35 24.54 -10.68 5.23
N LEU A 36 24.13 -11.13 4.05
CA LEU A 36 24.92 -12.07 3.24
C LEU A 36 26.26 -11.44 2.83
N SER A 37 26.24 -10.20 2.35
CA SER A 37 27.44 -9.42 2.01
C SER A 37 28.36 -9.22 3.22
N ALA A 38 27.79 -8.86 4.37
CA ALA A 38 28.53 -8.75 5.64
C ALA A 38 29.19 -10.07 6.07
N ALA A 39 28.59 -11.21 5.72
CA ALA A 39 29.14 -12.54 5.97
C ALA A 39 30.21 -12.97 4.94
N GLY A 40 30.53 -12.11 3.97
CA GLY A 40 31.51 -12.38 2.92
C GLY A 40 30.96 -13.19 1.74
N ILE A 41 29.63 -13.27 1.59
CA ILE A 41 28.99 -13.92 0.44
C ILE A 41 28.87 -12.90 -0.68
N THR A 42 29.48 -13.22 -1.83
CA THR A 42 29.49 -12.35 -3.01
C THR A 42 28.45 -12.75 -4.06
N ASP A 43 27.98 -14.00 -4.01
CA ASP A 43 26.94 -14.51 -4.90
C ASP A 43 25.58 -14.25 -4.25
N LEU A 44 25.08 -13.02 -4.45
CA LEU A 44 23.83 -12.55 -3.86
C LEU A 44 22.64 -12.91 -4.78
N PRO A 45 21.44 -13.16 -4.23
CA PRO A 45 20.25 -13.41 -5.04
C PRO A 45 19.92 -12.19 -5.93
N GLU A 46 19.62 -12.43 -7.20
CA GLU A 46 19.34 -11.38 -8.19
C GLU A 46 17.84 -11.07 -8.36
N ASP A 47 16.96 -12.00 -7.96
CA ASP A 47 15.49 -11.90 -8.11
C ASP A 47 14.83 -11.58 -6.76
N ILE A 48 15.23 -10.46 -6.16
CA ILE A 48 14.73 -9.95 -4.88
C ILE A 48 14.61 -8.43 -4.92
N ASP A 49 13.70 -7.88 -4.11
CA ASP A 49 13.54 -6.43 -3.99
C ASP A 49 14.59 -5.76 -3.09
N GLY A 50 15.34 -6.55 -2.31
CA GLY A 50 16.36 -6.06 -1.40
C GLY A 50 17.64 -5.63 -2.11
N ILE A 51 18.29 -4.59 -1.61
CA ILE A 51 19.58 -4.08 -2.10
C ILE A 51 20.62 -4.28 -1.00
N ASP A 52 21.85 -4.64 -1.38
CA ASP A 52 22.97 -4.73 -0.44
C ASP A 52 23.42 -3.33 0.01
N HIS A 53 23.38 -3.09 1.32
CA HIS A 53 23.82 -1.85 1.95
C HIS A 53 25.15 -1.97 2.70
N TRP A 54 25.84 -3.11 2.66
CA TRP A 54 26.99 -3.36 3.53
C TRP A 54 28.11 -2.33 3.33
N ASP A 55 28.45 -2.01 2.08
CA ASP A 55 29.41 -0.95 1.75
C ASP A 55 28.94 0.42 2.26
N ALA A 56 27.64 0.72 2.15
CA ALA A 56 27.07 1.99 2.61
C ALA A 56 27.06 2.11 4.14
N LEU A 57 26.91 1.00 4.87
CA LEU A 57 26.94 0.98 6.34
C LEU A 57 28.35 1.00 6.92
N THR A 58 29.36 0.63 6.12
CA THR A 58 30.76 0.54 6.56
C THR A 58 31.64 1.66 6.04
N THR A 59 31.12 2.54 5.16
CA THR A 59 31.86 3.65 4.56
C THR A 59 31.31 4.99 5.04
N VAL A 60 32.19 5.86 5.51
CA VAL A 60 31.84 7.23 5.93
C VAL A 60 31.24 8.01 4.75
N ASP A 61 30.15 8.72 5.00
CA ASP A 61 29.42 9.57 4.04
C ASP A 61 28.94 8.84 2.76
N ALA A 62 28.87 7.51 2.79
CA ALA A 62 28.39 6.74 1.66
C ALA A 62 26.91 7.02 1.38
N GLN A 63 26.60 7.11 0.09
CA GLN A 63 25.23 7.28 -0.37
C GLN A 63 24.47 5.96 -0.27
N SER A 64 23.16 6.06 -0.11
CA SER A 64 22.31 4.88 -0.23
C SER A 64 22.36 4.34 -1.66
N PRO A 65 22.56 3.02 -1.85
CA PRO A 65 22.36 2.38 -3.14
C PRO A 65 20.87 2.34 -3.53
N ARG A 66 19.96 2.48 -2.56
CA ARG A 66 18.52 2.52 -2.78
C ARG A 66 18.04 3.95 -3.03
N THR A 67 17.37 4.14 -4.17
CA THR A 67 16.75 5.43 -4.53
C THR A 67 15.24 5.40 -4.45
N GLU A 68 14.61 4.21 -4.39
CA GLU A 68 13.17 4.07 -4.28
C GLU A 68 12.79 2.77 -3.58
N PHE A 69 11.56 2.72 -3.06
CA PHE A 69 10.91 1.47 -2.66
C PHE A 69 9.40 1.65 -2.58
N LEU A 70 8.68 0.59 -2.91
CA LEU A 70 7.25 0.46 -2.69
C LEU A 70 6.97 0.10 -1.23
N TYR A 71 6.08 0.82 -0.56
CA TYR A 71 5.63 0.44 0.78
C TYR A 71 4.67 -0.74 0.72
N ASN A 72 3.59 -0.61 -0.07
CA ASN A 72 2.62 -1.66 -0.35
C ASN A 72 1.65 -1.21 -1.46
N ILE A 73 1.02 -2.18 -2.13
CA ILE A 73 -0.21 -1.99 -2.91
C ILE A 73 -1.26 -2.93 -2.33
N ASP A 74 -2.37 -2.36 -1.86
CA ASP A 74 -3.56 -3.12 -1.50
C ASP A 74 -4.60 -2.97 -2.61
N PRO A 75 -4.82 -3.99 -3.44
CA PRO A 75 -5.77 -3.91 -4.54
C PRO A 75 -7.21 -3.89 -4.07
N TYR A 76 -7.49 -4.16 -2.78
CA TYR A 76 -8.84 -4.17 -2.26
C TYR A 76 -9.20 -2.86 -1.57
N TYR A 77 -10.32 -2.32 -2.02
CA TYR A 77 -11.00 -1.21 -1.38
C TYR A 77 -12.27 -1.73 -0.72
N SER A 78 -12.36 -1.60 0.60
CA SER A 78 -13.56 -1.94 1.35
C SER A 78 -14.56 -0.78 1.29
N THR A 79 -15.74 -1.01 0.74
CA THR A 79 -16.86 -0.07 0.78
C THR A 79 -17.99 -0.63 1.64
N MET A 80 -18.56 0.22 2.49
CA MET A 80 -19.77 -0.12 3.24
C MET A 80 -20.97 0.08 2.33
N VAL A 81 -21.76 -0.97 2.16
CA VAL A 81 -23.00 -0.94 1.37
C VAL A 81 -24.16 -1.05 2.34
N HIS A 82 -25.00 -0.03 2.35
CA HIS A 82 -26.28 -0.05 3.05
C HIS A 82 -27.28 -0.83 2.20
N MET A 83 -27.81 -1.91 2.76
CA MET A 83 -28.84 -2.73 2.12
C MET A 83 -30.23 -2.17 2.43
N ASP A 84 -31.21 -2.47 1.57
CA ASP A 84 -32.59 -2.04 1.74
C ASP A 84 -33.25 -2.55 3.04
N ASP A 85 -32.72 -3.65 3.61
CA ASP A 85 -33.16 -4.22 4.90
C ASP A 85 -32.54 -3.53 6.13
N GLY A 86 -31.74 -2.48 5.92
CA GLY A 86 -31.05 -1.73 6.97
C GLY A 86 -29.76 -2.38 7.45
N SER A 87 -29.36 -3.53 6.89
CA SER A 87 -28.05 -4.12 7.18
C SER A 87 -26.92 -3.33 6.51
N ILE A 88 -25.74 -3.35 7.13
CA ILE A 88 -24.51 -2.80 6.56
C ILE A 88 -23.62 -3.97 6.20
N ASN A 89 -23.30 -4.09 4.91
CA ASN A 89 -22.36 -5.09 4.42
C ASN A 89 -21.05 -4.42 3.99
N THR A 90 -19.95 -5.15 4.02
CA THR A 90 -18.66 -4.69 3.51
C THR A 90 -18.37 -5.41 2.20
N MET A 91 -18.27 -4.66 1.11
CA MET A 91 -17.86 -5.19 -0.19
C MET A 91 -16.39 -4.85 -0.44
N LEU A 92 -15.61 -5.85 -0.84
CA LEU A 92 -14.24 -5.66 -1.32
C LEU A 92 -14.29 -5.48 -2.84
N THR A 93 -13.78 -4.35 -3.32
CA THR A 93 -13.74 -4.00 -4.75
C THR A 93 -12.30 -3.74 -5.18
N ARG A 94 -12.00 -3.86 -6.48
CA ARG A 94 -10.65 -3.59 -7.05
C ARG A 94 -10.53 -2.28 -7.81
N VAL A 95 -11.51 -1.39 -7.65
CA VAL A 95 -11.64 -0.19 -8.49
C VAL A 95 -10.72 0.96 -8.06
N LYS A 96 -10.16 0.91 -6.85
CA LYS A 96 -9.30 1.96 -6.27
C LYS A 96 -8.20 1.34 -5.39
N PRO A 97 -7.10 0.82 -5.96
CA PRO A 97 -6.03 0.25 -5.18
C PRO A 97 -5.41 1.32 -4.28
N ARG A 98 -5.17 0.99 -3.01
CA ARG A 98 -4.43 1.86 -2.09
C ARG A 98 -2.96 1.57 -2.24
N ALA A 99 -2.14 2.59 -2.39
CA ALA A 99 -0.71 2.40 -2.59
C ALA A 99 0.10 3.49 -1.92
N ALA A 100 1.32 3.14 -1.54
CA ALA A 100 2.30 4.09 -1.07
C ALA A 100 3.66 3.77 -1.69
N LEU A 101 4.32 4.80 -2.23
CA LEU A 101 5.62 4.68 -2.91
C LEU A 101 6.55 5.79 -2.43
N ARG A 102 7.84 5.48 -2.25
CA ARG A 102 8.89 6.47 -2.04
C ARG A 102 9.87 6.46 -3.21
N VAL A 103 10.15 7.63 -3.78
CA VAL A 103 11.16 7.85 -4.82
C VAL A 103 12.01 9.06 -4.43
N GLY A 104 13.24 8.80 -4.02
CA GLY A 104 14.14 9.79 -3.43
C GLY A 104 13.50 10.49 -2.23
N ASP A 105 13.37 11.80 -2.37
CA ASP A 105 12.81 12.69 -1.36
C ASP A 105 11.27 12.63 -1.32
N TRP A 106 10.65 12.12 -2.37
CA TRP A 106 9.20 12.20 -2.55
C TRP A 106 8.50 10.94 -2.05
N LYS A 107 7.36 11.14 -1.41
CA LYS A 107 6.43 10.07 -1.03
C LYS A 107 5.06 10.36 -1.63
N LEU A 108 4.52 9.38 -2.33
CA LEU A 108 3.17 9.38 -2.88
C LEU A 108 2.31 8.40 -2.06
N LEU A 109 1.13 8.86 -1.65
CA LEU A 109 0.02 8.04 -1.16
C LEU A 109 -1.11 8.13 -2.18
N LEU A 110 -1.65 6.98 -2.60
CA LEU A 110 -2.69 6.87 -3.63
C LEU A 110 -3.92 6.19 -3.04
N ASN A 111 -5.10 6.77 -3.28
CA ASN A 111 -6.41 6.32 -2.79
C ASN A 111 -6.50 6.08 -1.28
N GLU A 112 -5.59 6.65 -0.50
CA GLU A 112 -5.57 6.50 0.95
C GLU A 112 -6.41 7.58 1.61
N TYR A 113 -7.09 7.25 2.70
CA TYR A 113 -7.85 8.26 3.43
C TYR A 113 -6.91 9.16 4.23
N CYS A 114 -7.31 10.41 4.42
CA CYS A 114 -6.69 11.27 5.42
C CYS A 114 -6.89 10.63 6.80
N VAL A 115 -5.79 10.23 7.45
CA VAL A 115 -5.79 9.71 8.82
C VAL A 115 -4.87 10.60 9.65
N SER A 116 -5.38 11.10 10.78
CA SER A 116 -4.59 11.91 11.71
C SER A 116 -3.41 11.11 12.28
N TYR A 117 -2.33 11.79 12.66
CA TYR A 117 -1.21 11.16 13.37
C TYR A 117 -1.48 11.10 14.87
N PHE A 118 -0.90 10.11 15.53
CA PHE A 118 -0.91 10.00 16.99
C PHE A 118 0.38 10.60 17.54
N ASN A 119 0.29 11.67 18.32
CA ASN A 119 1.42 12.24 19.04
C ASN A 119 1.54 11.57 20.42
N PRO A 120 2.49 10.66 20.65
CA PRO A 120 2.62 9.96 21.94
C PRO A 120 2.95 10.89 23.12
N LEU A 121 3.36 12.14 22.89
CA LEU A 121 3.62 13.11 23.97
C LEU A 121 2.37 13.90 24.36
N GLU A 122 1.45 14.11 23.42
CA GLU A 122 0.28 14.99 23.59
C GLU A 122 -1.04 14.19 23.65
N ASP A 123 -1.09 13.02 23.02
CA ASP A 123 -2.26 12.16 22.87
C ASP A 123 -2.22 10.92 23.79
N LEU A 124 -1.73 11.05 25.01
CA LEU A 124 -1.61 9.93 25.96
C LEU A 124 -2.97 9.40 26.48
N GLY A 125 -4.07 10.13 26.28
CA GLY A 125 -5.44 9.60 26.37
C GLY A 125 -5.94 9.22 24.98
N ARG A 126 -6.94 8.32 24.84
CA ARG A 126 -7.55 8.04 23.51
C ARG A 126 -7.92 9.38 22.87
N PRO A 127 -7.21 9.86 21.83
CA PRO A 127 -7.48 11.19 21.33
C PRO A 127 -8.89 11.17 20.75
N GLU A 128 -9.67 12.22 21.01
CA GLU A 128 -10.89 12.51 20.26
C GLU A 128 -10.46 12.75 18.82
N GLY A 129 -10.34 11.68 18.04
CA GLY A 129 -9.98 11.83 16.64
C GLY A 129 -9.15 10.76 15.94
N CYS A 130 -9.15 9.51 16.41
CA CYS A 130 -8.73 8.39 15.56
C CYS A 130 -9.84 7.96 14.57
N GLY A 131 -10.61 8.91 14.04
CA GLY A 131 -11.64 8.71 13.05
C GLY A 131 -11.34 9.49 11.76
N GLN A 132 -12.07 9.18 10.69
CA GLN A 132 -11.94 9.91 9.42
C GLN A 132 -12.46 11.36 9.55
N ASP A 133 -13.41 11.59 10.47
CA ASP A 133 -14.04 12.90 10.78
C ASP A 133 -13.12 13.88 11.51
N SER A 134 -11.90 13.46 11.81
CA SER A 134 -10.94 14.16 12.67
C SER A 134 -9.55 14.18 12.09
N CYS A 135 -9.43 14.07 10.75
CA CYS A 135 -8.18 14.44 10.10
C CYS A 135 -7.96 15.95 10.32
N ALA A 136 -7.28 16.27 11.42
CA ALA A 136 -7.02 17.62 11.88
C ALA A 136 -5.65 18.12 11.43
N THR A 137 -5.01 17.46 10.46
CA THR A 137 -3.72 17.89 9.90
C THR A 137 -3.93 19.24 9.23
N PRO A 138 -3.33 20.33 9.76
CA PRO A 138 -3.53 21.66 9.20
C PRO A 138 -3.09 21.72 7.74
N GLY A 139 -3.96 22.18 6.84
CA GLY A 139 -3.62 22.35 5.42
C GLY A 139 -3.96 21.16 4.51
N ILE A 140 -4.51 20.07 5.05
CA ILE A 140 -4.99 18.94 4.25
C ILE A 140 -6.51 18.98 4.07
N ASP A 141 -6.97 18.91 2.82
CA ASP A 141 -8.39 18.70 2.51
C ASP A 141 -8.78 17.26 2.85
N VAL A 142 -9.72 17.09 3.77
CA VAL A 142 -10.24 15.79 4.24
C VAL A 142 -10.90 14.95 3.12
N SER A 143 -11.28 15.59 2.00
CA SER A 143 -11.80 14.89 0.83
C SER A 143 -10.71 14.33 -0.10
N SER A 144 -9.46 14.76 0.10
CA SER A 144 -8.31 14.27 -0.65
C SER A 144 -8.06 12.79 -0.35
N THR A 145 -7.75 12.05 -1.40
CA THR A 145 -7.38 10.63 -1.32
C THR A 145 -6.00 10.35 -1.90
N ASN A 146 -5.36 11.38 -2.45
CA ASN A 146 -4.02 11.30 -3.03
C ASN A 146 -3.16 12.39 -2.41
N PHE A 147 -1.97 12.01 -1.95
CA PHE A 147 -1.07 12.92 -1.25
C PHE A 147 0.35 12.80 -1.79
N LEU A 148 1.01 13.94 -1.98
CA LEU A 148 2.42 14.00 -2.33
C LEU A 148 3.15 14.83 -1.27
N PHE A 149 4.20 14.26 -0.70
CA PHE A 149 5.04 14.92 0.31
C PHE A 149 6.51 14.89 -0.12
N ASN A 150 7.25 15.95 0.22
CA ASN A 150 8.70 15.95 0.14
C ASN A 150 9.26 15.72 1.55
N LEU A 151 9.79 14.52 1.80
CA LEU A 151 10.22 14.08 3.13
C LEU A 151 11.50 14.76 3.63
N ILE A 152 12.20 15.54 2.81
CA ILE A 152 13.35 16.33 3.22
C ILE A 152 12.89 17.68 3.78
N THR A 153 11.98 18.36 3.08
CA THR A 153 11.46 19.66 3.52
C THR A 153 10.26 19.56 4.45
N ASP A 154 9.55 18.43 4.40
CA ASP A 154 8.35 18.09 5.18
C ASP A 154 8.45 16.64 5.72
N PRO A 155 9.29 16.40 6.73
CA PRO A 155 9.49 15.06 7.30
C PRO A 155 8.29 14.54 8.11
N TYR A 156 7.32 15.41 8.42
CA TYR A 156 6.12 15.10 9.21
C TYR A 156 4.86 14.93 8.34
N GLU A 157 4.98 15.14 7.03
CA GLU A 157 3.90 14.94 6.05
C GLU A 157 2.70 15.85 6.35
N GLU A 158 2.98 17.11 6.68
CA GLU A 158 1.99 18.10 7.08
C GLU A 158 1.34 18.79 5.88
N THR A 159 2.07 18.92 4.77
CA THR A 159 1.61 19.71 3.60
C THR A 159 1.50 18.84 2.36
N ASN A 160 0.27 18.59 1.91
CA ASN A 160 0.04 17.93 0.64
C ASN A 160 0.35 18.87 -0.53
N VAL A 161 1.42 18.58 -1.28
CA VAL A 161 1.88 19.41 -2.41
C VAL A 161 1.56 18.80 -3.78
N ILE A 162 0.57 17.91 -3.85
CA ILE A 162 0.26 17.18 -5.09
C ILE A 162 -0.18 18.09 -6.24
N ASP A 163 -0.95 19.15 -5.95
CA ASP A 163 -1.41 20.13 -6.95
C ASP A 163 -0.29 21.09 -7.38
N GLU A 164 0.72 21.29 -6.53
CA GLU A 164 1.90 22.11 -6.84
C GLU A 164 2.91 21.37 -7.73
N TYR A 165 3.01 20.05 -7.58
CA TYR A 165 3.94 19.19 -8.31
C TYR A 165 3.25 18.02 -9.05
N PRO A 166 2.27 18.30 -9.94
CA PRO A 166 1.48 17.27 -10.59
C PRO A 166 2.31 16.35 -11.50
N ASP A 167 3.40 16.86 -12.08
CA ASP A 167 4.31 16.07 -12.93
C ASP A 167 5.09 15.02 -12.13
N ILE A 168 5.45 15.32 -10.87
CA ILE A 168 6.11 14.36 -9.97
C ILE A 168 5.11 13.29 -9.56
N ALA A 169 3.91 13.72 -9.13
CA ALA A 169 2.83 12.81 -8.77
C ALA A 169 2.52 11.82 -9.91
N LYS A 170 2.35 12.33 -11.14
CA LYS A 170 2.09 11.50 -12.33
C LYS A 170 3.20 10.48 -12.60
N LYS A 171 4.47 10.87 -12.48
CA LYS A 171 5.60 9.93 -12.66
C LYS A 171 5.60 8.83 -11.59
N MET A 172 5.29 9.17 -10.34
CA MET A 172 5.20 8.20 -9.26
C MET A 172 3.97 7.29 -9.41
N MET A 173 2.84 7.80 -9.91
CA MET A 173 1.67 6.99 -10.25
C MET A 173 1.98 5.97 -11.35
N LEU A 174 2.66 6.37 -12.42
CA LEU A 174 3.09 5.46 -13.48
C LEU A 174 4.02 4.36 -12.94
N LYS A 175 4.90 4.68 -11.98
CA LYS A 175 5.72 3.66 -11.31
C LYS A 175 4.89 2.66 -10.50
N ILE A 176 3.83 3.12 -9.83
CA ILE A 176 2.88 2.22 -9.14
C ILE A 176 2.21 1.31 -10.17
N ASP A 177 1.79 1.83 -11.32
CA ASP A 177 1.19 1.03 -12.40
C ASP A 177 2.17 -0.03 -12.93
N ASP A 178 3.46 0.29 -13.03
CA ASP A 178 4.50 -0.68 -13.37
C ASP A 178 4.60 -1.80 -12.30
N TYR A 179 4.65 -1.45 -11.01
CA TYR A 179 4.64 -2.45 -9.92
C TYR A 179 3.39 -3.34 -9.94
N MET A 180 2.23 -2.80 -10.34
CA MET A 180 0.99 -3.58 -10.42
C MET A 180 1.01 -4.64 -11.52
N GLN A 181 1.80 -4.46 -12.59
CA GLN A 181 1.88 -5.42 -13.70
C GLN A 181 2.53 -6.74 -13.28
N ASP A 182 3.48 -6.69 -12.35
CA ASP A 182 4.21 -7.86 -11.84
C ASP A 182 3.64 -8.40 -10.52
N MET A 183 2.58 -7.78 -9.99
CA MET A 183 1.99 -8.15 -8.72
C MET A 183 1.29 -9.51 -8.80
N VAL A 184 1.59 -10.38 -7.84
CA VAL A 184 0.85 -11.63 -7.66
C VAL A 184 -0.50 -11.39 -6.98
N GLU A 185 -1.46 -12.26 -7.27
CA GLU A 185 -2.80 -12.18 -6.68
C GLU A 185 -2.75 -12.34 -5.15
N PRO A 186 -3.43 -11.47 -4.37
CA PRO A 186 -3.45 -11.61 -2.93
C PRO A 186 -4.08 -12.93 -2.52
N HIS A 187 -3.33 -13.74 -1.77
CA HIS A 187 -3.79 -15.04 -1.27
C HIS A 187 -4.58 -14.95 0.04
N PHE A 188 -5.37 -13.88 0.22
CA PHE A 188 -6.27 -13.78 1.36
C PHE A 188 -7.31 -14.90 1.31
N ARG A 189 -7.44 -15.66 2.40
CA ARG A 189 -8.43 -16.74 2.54
C ARG A 189 -9.32 -16.43 3.73
N GLY A 190 -10.60 -16.74 3.57
CA GLY A 190 -11.55 -16.68 4.67
C GLY A 190 -11.18 -17.65 5.79
N THR A 191 -11.78 -17.45 6.96
CA THR A 191 -11.53 -18.24 8.15
C THR A 191 -11.85 -19.72 7.92
N ASP A 192 -10.92 -20.60 8.33
CA ASP A 192 -11.14 -22.04 8.34
C ASP A 192 -11.75 -22.48 9.70
N ALA A 193 -13.01 -22.89 9.68
CA ALA A 193 -13.73 -23.29 10.88
C ALA A 193 -13.15 -24.55 11.56
N ILE A 194 -12.42 -25.39 10.81
CA ILE A 194 -11.77 -26.60 11.33
C ILE A 194 -10.66 -26.23 12.32
N ALA A 195 -9.97 -25.11 12.08
CA ALA A 195 -8.92 -24.59 12.95
C ALA A 195 -9.41 -24.42 14.39
N TYR A 196 -10.62 -23.87 14.57
CA TYR A 196 -11.21 -23.68 15.90
C TYR A 196 -11.53 -25.01 16.58
N SER A 197 -11.99 -26.00 15.82
CA SER A 197 -12.31 -27.32 16.37
C SER A 197 -11.06 -28.09 16.81
N VAL A 198 -9.93 -27.89 16.13
CA VAL A 198 -8.63 -28.44 16.55
C VAL A 198 -8.14 -27.74 17.81
N TRP A 199 -8.16 -26.40 17.83
CA TRP A 199 -7.74 -25.62 18.99
C TRP A 199 -8.59 -25.93 20.24
N ALA A 200 -9.91 -25.99 20.11
CA ALA A 200 -10.79 -26.31 21.23
C ALA A 200 -10.49 -27.68 21.87
N ARG A 201 -9.97 -28.63 21.08
CA ARG A 201 -9.61 -29.98 21.55
C ARG A 201 -8.21 -30.05 22.17
N SER A 202 -7.25 -29.34 21.59
CA SER A 202 -5.85 -29.39 22.04
C SER A 202 -5.52 -28.35 23.12
N GLY A 203 -6.28 -27.25 23.21
CA GLY A 203 -5.95 -26.09 24.02
C GLY A 203 -4.85 -25.19 23.43
N PHE A 204 -4.27 -25.57 22.29
CA PHE A 204 -3.17 -24.85 21.64
C PHE A 204 -3.43 -24.63 20.15
N ILE A 205 -2.91 -23.53 19.59
CA ILE A 205 -2.86 -23.35 18.14
C ILE A 205 -1.83 -24.34 17.59
N THR A 206 -2.28 -25.26 16.74
CA THR A 206 -1.47 -26.33 16.15
C THR A 206 -1.84 -26.48 14.68
N PRO A 207 -0.96 -26.99 13.81
CA PRO A 207 -1.30 -27.24 12.41
C PRO A 207 -2.58 -28.09 12.30
N TRP A 208 -3.56 -27.62 11.51
CA TRP A 208 -4.88 -28.27 11.38
C TRP A 208 -5.20 -28.73 9.96
N VAL A 209 -4.40 -28.34 8.97
CA VAL A 209 -4.51 -28.81 7.58
C VAL A 209 -3.49 -29.94 7.38
N HIS A 210 -3.96 -31.17 7.21
CA HIS A 210 -3.11 -32.30 6.87
C HIS A 210 -3.07 -32.47 5.34
N THR A 211 -1.87 -32.61 4.77
CA THR A 211 -1.65 -32.75 3.32
C THR A 211 -2.02 -34.13 2.77
N GLU A 212 -2.63 -35.01 3.56
CA GLU A 212 -2.96 -36.38 3.16
C GLU A 212 -4.46 -36.66 3.21
N THR A 213 -5.06 -36.70 2.02
CA THR A 213 -6.40 -37.21 1.65
C THR A 213 -7.61 -36.41 2.15
N PRO A 214 -8.43 -35.82 1.25
CA PRO A 214 -9.76 -35.33 1.62
C PRO A 214 -10.57 -36.50 2.18
N LEU A 215 -11.21 -36.31 3.33
CA LEU A 215 -12.23 -37.24 3.81
C LEU A 215 -13.35 -37.28 2.76
N GLU A 216 -13.70 -38.48 2.28
CA GLU A 216 -14.81 -38.66 1.34
C GLU A 216 -16.07 -37.97 1.88
N GLY A 217 -16.53 -36.92 1.20
CA GLY A 217 -17.82 -36.27 1.48
C GLY A 217 -17.84 -34.75 1.57
N GLU A 218 -16.69 -34.06 1.59
CA GLU A 218 -16.70 -32.59 1.61
C GLU A 218 -16.74 -31.99 0.20
N SER A 219 -17.89 -31.42 -0.16
CA SER A 219 -18.06 -30.65 -1.38
C SER A 219 -17.16 -29.42 -1.34
N THR A 220 -16.22 -29.32 -2.27
CA THR A 220 -15.50 -28.07 -2.55
C THR A 220 -16.51 -27.02 -3.01
N LEU A 221 -16.88 -26.07 -2.15
CA LEU A 221 -17.50 -24.83 -2.59
C LEU A 221 -16.43 -24.02 -3.30
N ASN A 222 -16.29 -24.28 -4.61
CA ASN A 222 -15.48 -23.45 -5.49
C ASN A 222 -16.06 -22.04 -5.50
N ALA A 223 -15.21 -21.04 -5.27
CA ALA A 223 -15.51 -19.62 -5.44
C ALA A 223 -15.73 -19.21 -6.91
N SER A 224 -16.10 -20.16 -7.78
CA SER A 224 -16.40 -19.91 -9.20
C SER A 224 -17.73 -19.21 -9.45
N THR A 225 -18.42 -18.74 -8.41
CA THR A 225 -19.71 -18.05 -8.51
C THR A 225 -19.64 -16.55 -8.21
N ILE A 226 -18.45 -15.95 -8.20
CA ILE A 226 -18.35 -14.49 -8.40
C ILE A 226 -18.54 -14.28 -9.90
N GLY A 227 -19.74 -13.85 -10.28
CA GLY A 227 -20.10 -13.57 -11.67
C GLY A 227 -19.05 -12.68 -12.31
N ARG A 228 -18.51 -13.14 -13.45
CA ARG A 228 -17.87 -12.26 -14.42
C ARG A 228 -18.94 -11.25 -14.84
N GLY A 229 -18.92 -10.06 -14.23
CA GLY A 229 -19.57 -8.90 -14.82
C GLY A 229 -18.86 -8.63 -16.14
N GLN A 230 -19.47 -9.09 -17.22
CA GLN A 230 -19.24 -8.51 -18.53
C GLN A 230 -19.69 -7.05 -18.47
N ASP A 231 -18.86 -6.18 -19.04
CA ASP A 231 -19.21 -4.97 -19.81
C ASP A 231 -18.19 -3.85 -19.50
N TYR A 232 -17.04 -3.93 -20.19
CA TYR A 232 -16.31 -2.73 -20.56
C TYR A 232 -16.90 -2.24 -21.88
N PRO A 233 -17.43 -1.00 -21.98
CA PRO A 233 -17.79 -0.46 -23.27
C PRO A 233 -16.53 -0.22 -24.10
N ASP A 234 -16.57 -0.76 -25.31
CA ASP A 234 -15.58 -0.66 -26.38
C ASP A 234 -15.32 0.81 -26.75
N GLU A 235 -14.04 1.20 -26.81
CA GLU A 235 -13.61 2.46 -27.42
C GLU A 235 -13.74 2.37 -28.94
N SER A 236 -14.96 2.48 -29.45
CA SER A 236 -15.19 2.73 -30.86
C SER A 236 -16.46 3.54 -31.09
N GLU A 237 -16.40 4.84 -30.79
CA GLU A 237 -17.19 5.84 -31.52
C GLU A 237 -16.62 7.25 -31.24
N ALA A 238 -15.50 7.55 -31.88
CA ALA A 238 -15.12 8.93 -32.16
C ALA A 238 -16.11 9.50 -33.19
N GLY A 239 -17.25 10.01 -32.70
CA GLY A 239 -18.25 10.71 -33.50
C GLY A 239 -17.85 12.16 -33.72
N SER A 240 -17.56 12.48 -34.98
CA SER A 240 -17.24 13.79 -35.53
C SER A 240 -18.33 14.84 -35.29
N PHE A 241 -17.87 16.07 -35.00
CA PHE A 241 -18.64 17.32 -35.13
C PHE A 241 -19.23 17.48 -36.54
N GLU A 242 -20.53 17.77 -36.65
CA GLU A 242 -21.08 18.62 -37.71
C GLU A 242 -22.30 19.43 -37.19
N ASP A 243 -22.30 20.71 -37.56
CA ASP A 243 -23.36 21.71 -37.42
C ASP A 243 -24.59 21.38 -38.29
N GLY A 244 -25.78 21.75 -37.83
CA GLY A 244 -26.98 21.73 -38.69
C GLY A 244 -28.25 22.21 -37.98
N ALA A 245 -28.66 23.43 -38.29
CA ALA A 245 -29.84 24.13 -37.80
C ALA A 245 -31.19 23.60 -38.35
N ASP A 246 -32.26 24.23 -37.86
CA ASP A 246 -33.68 24.19 -38.30
C ASP A 246 -34.49 23.05 -37.64
N GLY A 247 -35.59 23.28 -36.91
CA GLY A 247 -36.63 24.30 -36.96
C GLY A 247 -37.96 23.60 -36.63
N GLY A 248 -38.79 24.14 -35.72
CA GLY A 248 -40.11 23.55 -35.45
C GLY A 248 -40.70 23.84 -34.07
N VAL A 249 -41.71 24.71 -34.05
CA VAL A 249 -42.48 25.21 -32.90
C VAL A 249 -43.83 24.46 -32.83
N GLU A 250 -44.34 24.15 -31.62
CA GLU A 250 -45.75 24.23 -31.13
C GLU A 250 -45.90 23.40 -29.83
N SER A 251 -46.19 23.98 -28.65
CA SER A 251 -47.52 24.21 -27.99
C SER A 251 -48.32 22.90 -27.73
N MET A 252 -48.94 22.55 -26.59
CA MET A 252 -49.65 23.23 -25.48
C MET A 252 -49.55 22.34 -24.21
N ALA A 253 -49.28 22.86 -23.01
CA ALA A 253 -50.23 23.20 -21.94
C ALA A 253 -51.26 22.11 -21.53
N LEU A 254 -51.01 21.45 -20.39
CA LEU A 254 -51.72 21.60 -19.10
C LEU A 254 -50.88 21.01 -17.97
#